data_AF-A0A1B8CRZ3-F1
#
_entry.id   AF-A0A1B8CRZ3-F1
#
_cell.length_a   1.000
_cell.length_b   1.000
_cell.length_c   1.000
_cell.angle_alpha   90.00
_cell.angle_beta   90.00
_cell.angle_gamma   90.00
#
_symmetry.space_group_name_H-M   'P 1'
#
loop_
_entity.id
_entity.type
_entity.pdbx_description
1 polymer ?
#
loop_
_entity_poly.entity_id
_entity_poly.type
_entity_poly.pdbx_seq_one_letter_code
_entity_poly.pdbx_strand_id
1 'polypeptide(L)'
;MDKYLPLSSSSSSSPNLALERKKDHYSHFILRLAFASTEDLRRRFARVETALFKLRFQSDDARERGAFVAGLNLEWEAVGEAEKKEILPELVAAGQGRNARAIVDEGWFKVDWMKVPELVESRRVFLKGGYAYVPGREQMSMVLAEFTARLDKALEQTSRALPRLDDDDRLSPILAHLSSTFLTPASTAPSSMVAGTITAASIPSLLPNFPLCMSTLGTTLATTHHLKHYARLQYTLFLKGLGLSLADSLQYWRSGFSAVTDDTFNKEYRYNIRHAYGDVGGDGNRRGGGYSPFSCQKILTEHPPGPGEAHGCPYRHYSLENLDRVVAARGCDGWQRAEGGEG
;
A
#
# COMPACT_ATOMS: atom_id res chain seq x y z
N MET A 1 17.29 -1.75 1.12
CA MET A 1 16.82 -0.70 0.19
C MET A 1 17.64 -0.70 -1.11
N ASP A 2 18.89 -1.10 -1.03
CA ASP A 2 19.92 -1.05 -2.08
C ASP A 2 19.55 -1.68 -3.42
N LYS A 3 18.69 -2.72 -3.42
CA LYS A 3 18.23 -3.37 -4.66
C LYS A 3 17.14 -2.60 -5.41
N TYR A 4 16.25 -1.90 -4.69
CA TYR A 4 15.02 -1.35 -5.27
C TYR A 4 14.99 0.19 -5.29
N LEU A 5 15.64 0.84 -4.31
CA LEU A 5 15.75 2.29 -4.17
C LEU A 5 17.18 2.65 -3.71
N PRO A 6 18.21 2.44 -4.55
CA PRO A 6 19.57 2.80 -4.21
C PRO A 6 19.71 4.31 -4.08
N LEU A 7 20.27 4.75 -2.96
CA LEU A 7 20.73 6.12 -2.74
C LEU A 7 22.01 6.04 -1.91
N SER A 8 23.14 6.00 -2.61
CA SER A 8 24.45 5.81 -1.99
C SER A 8 24.86 7.05 -1.17
N SER A 9 25.59 6.84 -0.06
CA SER A 9 26.10 7.91 0.79
C SER A 9 26.98 8.89 0.01
N SER A 10 27.10 10.13 0.47
CA SER A 10 27.97 11.12 -0.17
C SER A 10 29.45 10.74 -0.09
N SER A 11 29.81 9.93 0.90
CA SER A 11 31.13 9.31 1.06
C SER A 11 31.41 8.17 0.08
N SER A 12 30.40 7.63 -0.60
CA SER A 12 30.56 6.50 -1.52
C SER A 12 31.22 6.92 -2.84
N SER A 13 32.11 6.07 -3.37
CA SER A 13 32.75 6.25 -4.68
C SER A 13 31.89 5.73 -5.83
N SER A 14 30.55 5.68 -5.66
CA SER A 14 29.65 5.13 -6.67
C SER A 14 29.62 6.03 -7.92
N PRO A 15 29.84 5.50 -9.13
CA PRO A 15 29.75 6.29 -10.36
C PRO A 15 28.31 6.72 -10.68
N ASN A 16 27.30 6.11 -10.04
CA ASN A 16 25.88 6.37 -10.30
C ASN A 16 25.24 7.37 -9.33
N LEU A 17 26.00 7.93 -8.39
CA LEU A 17 25.48 8.77 -7.31
C LEU A 17 24.67 9.97 -7.82
N ALA A 18 25.11 10.62 -8.91
CA ALA A 18 24.36 11.72 -9.52
C ALA A 18 23.03 11.25 -10.14
N LEU A 19 23.01 10.07 -10.77
CA LEU A 19 21.81 9.51 -11.39
C LEU A 19 20.80 9.04 -10.33
N GLU A 20 21.27 8.44 -9.24
CA GLU A 20 20.46 8.03 -8.09
C GLU A 20 19.74 9.24 -7.48
N ARG A 21 20.48 10.32 -7.18
CA ARG A 21 19.92 11.58 -6.65
C ARG A 21 18.94 12.24 -7.62
N LYS A 22 19.29 12.26 -8.92
CA LYS A 22 18.44 12.82 -9.96
C LYS A 22 17.11 12.07 -10.05
N LYS A 23 17.17 10.73 -10.05
CA LYS A 23 15.99 9.87 -10.09
C LYS A 23 15.10 10.09 -8.87
N ASP A 24 15.70 10.07 -7.68
CA ASP A 24 15.00 10.28 -6.42
C ASP A 24 14.26 11.63 -6.42
N HIS A 25 14.98 12.70 -6.74
CA HIS A 25 14.45 14.05 -6.81
C HIS A 25 13.26 14.17 -7.79
N TYR A 26 13.42 13.76 -9.05
CA TYR A 26 12.33 13.86 -10.01
C TYR A 26 11.14 12.96 -9.67
N SER A 27 11.41 11.72 -9.21
CA SER A 27 10.33 10.80 -8.85
C SER A 27 9.46 11.37 -7.74
N HIS A 28 10.07 11.99 -6.72
CA HIS A 28 9.37 12.64 -5.63
C HIS A 28 8.43 13.75 -6.13
N PHE A 29 8.92 14.66 -6.97
CA PHE A 29 8.09 15.77 -7.49
C PHE A 29 7.02 15.31 -8.49
N ILE A 30 7.29 14.30 -9.31
CA ILE A 30 6.29 13.71 -10.21
C ILE A 30 5.17 13.04 -9.42
N LEU A 31 5.52 12.26 -8.39
CA LEU A 31 4.52 11.59 -7.56
C LEU A 31 3.72 12.59 -6.73
N ARG A 32 4.31 13.71 -6.27
CA ARG A 32 3.55 14.80 -5.66
C ARG A 32 2.40 15.28 -6.53
N LEU A 33 2.59 15.40 -7.85
CA LEU A 33 1.51 15.77 -8.77
C LEU A 33 0.39 14.73 -8.80
N ALA A 34 0.74 13.43 -8.80
CA ALA A 34 -0.23 12.34 -8.86
C ALA A 34 -1.03 12.19 -7.56
N PHE A 35 -0.40 12.44 -6.41
CA PHE A 35 -1.00 12.24 -5.09
C PHE A 35 -1.55 13.51 -4.44
N ALA A 36 -1.37 14.69 -5.04
CA ALA A 36 -1.90 15.94 -4.50
C ALA A 36 -3.41 16.16 -4.75
N SER A 37 -4.05 15.33 -5.58
CA SER A 37 -5.43 15.54 -6.04
C SER A 37 -6.48 15.44 -4.93
N THR A 38 -6.37 14.43 -4.06
CA THR A 38 -7.32 14.23 -2.94
C THR A 38 -6.61 14.25 -1.60
N GLU A 39 -7.35 14.54 -0.54
CA GLU A 39 -6.80 14.53 0.82
C GLU A 39 -6.29 13.14 1.23
N ASP A 40 -7.01 12.08 0.91
CA ASP A 40 -6.59 10.70 1.21
C ASP A 40 -5.29 10.32 0.52
N LEU A 41 -5.11 10.72 -0.74
CA LEU A 41 -3.87 10.47 -1.48
C LEU A 41 -2.70 11.26 -0.87
N ARG A 42 -2.94 12.53 -0.48
CA ARG A 42 -1.93 13.36 0.20
C ARG A 42 -1.47 12.74 1.51
N ARG A 43 -2.41 12.37 2.39
CA ARG A 43 -2.08 11.72 3.68
C ARG A 43 -1.30 10.43 3.49
N ARG A 44 -1.68 9.60 2.51
CA ARG A 44 -0.97 8.35 2.21
C ARG A 44 0.45 8.60 1.67
N PHE A 45 0.61 9.55 0.75
CA PHE A 45 1.91 9.91 0.19
C PHE A 45 2.83 10.47 1.28
N ALA A 46 2.35 11.42 2.08
CA ALA A 46 3.10 11.98 3.21
C ALA A 46 3.57 10.88 4.17
N ARG A 47 2.68 9.97 4.55
CA ARG A 47 3.03 8.84 5.44
C ARG A 47 4.13 7.94 4.86
N VAL A 48 4.01 7.52 3.60
CA VAL A 48 5.00 6.62 2.98
C VAL A 48 6.32 7.32 2.75
N GLU A 49 6.29 8.58 2.35
CA GLU A 49 7.49 9.37 2.11
C GLU A 49 8.23 9.71 3.42
N THR A 50 7.51 10.04 4.48
CA THR A 50 8.10 10.21 5.83
C THR A 50 8.71 8.91 6.33
N ALA A 51 8.07 7.76 6.06
CA ALA A 51 8.65 6.46 6.40
C ALA A 51 9.94 6.17 5.60
N LEU A 52 9.97 6.49 4.30
CA LEU A 52 11.17 6.37 3.47
C LEU A 52 12.29 7.28 3.97
N PHE A 53 11.97 8.54 4.29
CA PHE A 53 12.93 9.49 4.83
C PHE A 53 13.48 9.02 6.18
N LYS A 54 12.63 8.49 7.08
CA LYS A 54 13.08 7.89 8.34
C LYS A 54 14.07 6.75 8.13
N LEU A 55 13.78 5.83 7.21
CA LEU A 55 14.66 4.71 6.91
C LEU A 55 16.02 5.18 6.39
N ARG A 56 16.04 6.18 5.50
CA ARG A 56 17.27 6.76 4.95
C ARG A 56 18.08 7.50 6.03
N PHE A 57 17.40 8.33 6.80
CA PHE A 57 18.04 9.04 7.90
C PHE A 57 18.65 8.09 8.94
N GLN A 58 18.07 6.91 9.15
CA GLN A 58 18.63 5.90 10.05
C GLN A 58 19.80 5.11 9.44
N SER A 59 19.83 4.94 8.12
CA SER A 59 20.93 4.26 7.43
C SER A 59 22.16 5.14 7.23
N ASP A 60 22.00 6.46 7.30
CA ASP A 60 23.10 7.41 7.07
C ASP A 60 24.12 7.44 8.22
N ASP A 61 25.38 7.69 7.85
CA ASP A 61 26.48 7.83 8.80
C ASP A 61 26.27 9.00 9.77
N ALA A 62 26.77 8.87 11.01
CA ALA A 62 26.65 9.93 12.03
C ALA A 62 27.18 11.30 11.56
N ARG A 63 28.24 11.31 10.74
CA ARG A 63 28.82 12.53 10.17
C ARG A 63 27.88 13.18 9.15
N GLU A 64 27.26 12.40 8.27
CA GLU A 64 26.33 12.92 7.26
C GLU A 64 25.05 13.44 7.92
N ARG A 65 24.53 12.72 8.92
CA ARG A 65 23.40 13.18 9.74
C ARG A 65 23.70 14.50 10.43
N GLY A 66 24.87 14.62 11.06
CA GLY A 66 25.30 15.86 11.71
C GLY A 66 25.42 17.02 10.73
N ALA A 67 26.03 16.80 9.56
CA ALA A 67 26.16 17.82 8.51
C ALA A 67 24.79 18.23 7.93
N PHE A 68 23.89 17.26 7.72
CA PHE A 68 22.53 17.51 7.27
C PHE A 68 21.76 18.34 8.28
N VAL A 69 21.74 17.92 9.55
CA VAL A 69 21.09 18.64 10.66
C VAL A 69 21.64 20.06 10.80
N ALA A 70 22.95 20.26 10.67
CA ALA A 70 23.56 21.59 10.71
C ALA A 70 23.22 22.46 9.49
N GLY A 71 22.99 21.84 8.33
CA GLY A 71 22.52 22.52 7.12
C GLY A 71 21.01 22.81 7.14
N LEU A 72 20.25 22.15 8.00
CA LEU A 72 18.86 22.49 8.22
C LEU A 72 18.79 23.76 9.08
N ASN A 73 18.22 24.83 8.53
CA ASN A 73 17.90 26.04 9.27
C ASN A 73 16.68 25.80 10.18
N LEU A 74 16.80 24.86 11.12
CA LEU A 74 15.81 24.60 12.15
C LEU A 74 16.08 25.58 13.28
N GLU A 75 15.03 26.29 13.68
CA GLU A 75 15.05 27.21 14.83
C GLU A 75 15.05 26.40 16.14
N TRP A 76 16.13 25.64 16.33
CA TRP A 76 16.43 24.90 17.54
C TRP A 76 17.81 25.30 18.06
N GLU A 77 17.96 25.39 19.38
CA GLU A 77 19.21 25.82 19.99
C GLU A 77 19.80 24.68 20.80
N ALA A 78 21.10 24.41 20.67
CA ALA A 78 21.77 23.47 21.57
C ALA A 78 21.87 24.11 22.96
N VAL A 79 21.37 23.42 23.98
CA VAL A 79 21.38 23.92 25.37
C VAL A 79 22.83 23.98 25.85
N GLY A 80 23.28 25.17 26.27
CA GLY A 80 24.62 25.35 26.81
C GLY A 80 24.81 24.68 28.17
N GLU A 81 26.07 24.44 28.56
CA GLU A 81 26.41 23.78 29.84
C GLU A 81 25.87 24.51 31.08
N ALA A 82 25.80 25.85 31.04
CA ALA A 82 25.28 26.65 32.15
C ALA A 82 23.75 26.48 32.31
N GLU A 83 23.00 26.61 31.22
CA GLU A 83 21.54 26.42 31.21
C GLU A 83 21.19 24.97 31.55
N LYS A 84 21.93 24.00 31.00
CA LYS A 84 21.77 22.57 31.30
C LYS A 84 21.93 22.29 32.78
N LYS A 85 22.92 22.88 33.46
CA LYS A 85 23.12 22.70 34.92
C LYS A 85 21.96 23.26 35.74
N GLU A 86 21.36 24.38 35.33
CA GLU A 86 20.23 24.98 36.03
C GLU A 86 18.98 24.09 35.94
N ILE A 87 18.69 23.54 34.76
CA ILE A 87 17.49 22.71 34.52
C ILE A 87 17.69 21.24 34.87
N LEU A 88 18.93 20.77 35.06
CA LEU A 88 19.28 19.39 35.34
C LEU A 88 18.41 18.71 36.44
N PRO A 89 18.17 19.32 37.62
CA PRO A 89 17.33 18.69 38.64
C PRO A 89 15.89 18.46 38.13
N GLU A 90 15.34 19.40 37.36
CA GLU A 90 14.01 19.30 36.77
C GLU A 90 13.99 18.25 35.65
N LEU A 91 15.04 18.15 34.84
CA LEU A 91 15.21 17.12 33.81
C LEU A 91 15.28 15.71 34.39
N VAL A 92 16.00 15.53 35.51
CA VAL A 92 16.09 14.25 36.21
C VAL A 92 14.73 13.86 36.80
N ALA A 93 14.00 14.82 37.38
CA ALA A 93 12.64 14.60 37.87
C ALA A 93 11.65 14.24 36.74
N ALA A 94 11.78 14.88 35.57
CA ALA A 94 10.98 14.60 34.38
C ALA A 94 11.41 13.32 33.64
N GLY A 95 12.51 12.68 34.03
CA GLY A 95 13.17 11.60 33.31
C GLY A 95 12.43 10.26 33.24
N GLN A 96 11.18 10.15 33.73
CA GLN A 96 10.33 8.94 33.68
C GLN A 96 11.07 7.63 34.05
N GLY A 97 11.87 7.64 35.13
CA GLY A 97 12.60 6.45 35.59
C GLY A 97 13.92 6.15 34.87
N ARG A 98 14.41 7.06 34.01
CA ARG A 98 15.74 6.95 33.38
C ARG A 98 16.87 7.16 34.39
N ASN A 99 18.00 6.51 34.10
CA ASN A 99 19.24 6.70 34.86
C ASN A 99 19.70 8.17 34.79
N ALA A 100 19.85 8.82 35.95
CA ALA A 100 20.29 10.20 36.08
C ALA A 100 21.63 10.46 35.38
N ARG A 101 22.56 9.49 35.39
CA ARG A 101 23.87 9.64 34.71
C ARG A 101 23.72 9.74 33.19
N ALA A 102 22.79 8.98 32.61
CA ALA A 102 22.51 9.05 31.17
C ALA A 102 21.85 10.37 30.75
N ILE A 103 21.05 10.99 31.63
CA ILE A 103 20.43 12.30 31.40
C ILE A 103 21.49 13.41 31.39
N VAL A 104 22.50 13.30 32.26
CA VAL A 104 23.63 14.23 32.34
C VAL A 104 24.52 14.14 31.11
N ASP A 105 24.81 12.94 30.62
CA ASP A 105 25.72 12.74 29.47
C ASP A 105 25.03 13.03 28.12
N GLU A 106 23.70 13.09 28.07
CA GLU A 106 22.93 13.34 26.85
C GLU A 106 22.95 14.82 26.43
N GLY A 107 22.98 15.08 25.12
CA GLY A 107 22.81 16.42 24.55
C GLY A 107 21.35 16.88 24.59
N TRP A 108 21.10 18.17 24.74
CA TRP A 108 19.76 18.74 24.83
C TRP A 108 19.56 19.86 23.82
N PHE A 109 18.36 19.93 23.24
CA PHE A 109 17.93 20.97 22.32
C PHE A 109 16.79 21.77 22.95
N LYS A 110 16.78 23.08 22.72
CA LYS A 110 15.75 24.02 23.14
C LYS A 110 14.98 24.49 21.92
N VAL A 111 13.66 24.31 21.94
CA VAL A 111 12.77 24.67 20.82
C VAL A 111 11.47 25.26 21.38
N ASP A 112 10.80 26.12 20.62
CA ASP A 112 9.41 26.48 20.91
C ASP A 112 8.55 25.20 21.01
N TRP A 113 7.82 25.07 22.11
CA TRP A 113 7.01 23.89 22.39
C TRP A 113 5.95 23.63 21.30
N MET A 114 5.48 24.66 20.60
CA MET A 114 4.50 24.55 19.52
C MET A 114 5.03 23.77 18.31
N LYS A 115 6.36 23.62 18.18
CA LYS A 115 6.97 22.85 17.09
C LYS A 115 7.09 21.36 17.39
N VAL A 116 6.92 20.96 18.64
CA VAL A 116 7.08 19.57 19.08
C VAL A 116 5.86 19.06 19.87
N PRO A 117 4.62 19.26 19.39
CA PRO A 117 3.41 18.92 20.13
C PRO A 117 3.32 17.42 20.45
N GLU A 118 3.74 16.53 19.54
CA GLU A 118 3.73 15.07 19.76
C GLU A 118 4.66 14.65 20.92
N LEU A 119 5.80 15.33 21.08
CA LEU A 119 6.73 15.05 22.17
C LEU A 119 6.19 15.55 23.51
N VAL A 120 5.45 16.66 23.49
CA VAL A 120 4.78 17.23 24.65
C VAL A 120 3.63 16.34 25.12
N GLU A 121 2.78 15.90 24.19
CA GLU A 121 1.64 15.00 24.46
C GLU A 121 2.10 13.70 25.14
N SER A 122 3.17 13.10 24.61
CA SER A 122 3.78 11.88 25.15
C SER A 122 4.66 12.12 26.39
N ARG A 123 4.72 13.36 26.90
CA ARG A 123 5.52 13.78 28.07
C ARG A 123 7.00 13.37 27.97
N ARG A 124 7.56 13.37 26.76
CA ARG A 124 8.96 12.99 26.47
C ARG A 124 9.94 14.16 26.53
N VAL A 125 9.43 15.37 26.76
CA VAL A 125 10.20 16.62 26.81
C VAL A 125 9.89 17.38 28.09
N PHE A 126 10.83 18.21 28.51
CA PHE A 126 10.64 19.11 29.65
C PHE A 126 10.23 20.50 29.16
N LEU A 127 9.26 21.14 29.82
CA LEU A 127 8.73 22.44 29.41
C LEU A 127 9.07 23.51 30.46
N LYS A 128 9.69 24.62 30.04
CA LYS A 128 9.96 25.78 30.91
C LYS A 128 9.96 27.07 30.10
N GLY A 129 9.15 28.04 30.54
CA GLY A 129 9.11 29.38 29.95
C GLY A 129 8.69 29.46 28.47
N GLY A 130 7.80 28.57 28.02
CA GLY A 130 7.37 28.52 26.61
C GLY A 130 8.33 27.73 25.69
N TYR A 131 9.37 27.10 26.24
CA TYR A 131 10.29 26.26 25.50
C TYR A 131 10.19 24.80 25.92
N ALA A 132 10.38 23.91 24.96
CA ALA A 132 10.59 22.49 25.13
C ALA A 132 12.08 22.14 25.07
N TYR A 133 12.55 21.45 26.10
CA TYR A 133 13.87 20.87 26.21
C TYR A 133 13.79 19.42 25.77
N VAL A 134 14.38 19.15 24.61
CA VAL A 134 14.29 17.88 23.90
C VAL A 134 15.61 17.13 24.01
N PRO A 135 15.59 15.86 24.45
CA PRO A 135 16.81 15.06 24.55
C PRO A 135 17.33 14.68 23.15
N GLY A 136 18.65 14.54 23.01
CA GLY A 136 19.31 14.31 21.73
C GLY A 136 18.83 13.06 20.99
N ARG A 137 18.39 12.02 21.72
CA ARG A 137 17.75 10.84 21.14
C ARG A 137 16.47 11.13 20.34
N GLU A 138 15.77 12.23 20.64
CA GLU A 138 14.53 12.65 19.95
C GLU A 138 14.80 13.61 18.79
N GLN A 139 16.07 13.93 18.49
CA GLN A 139 16.44 14.78 17.35
C GLN A 139 15.83 14.27 16.04
N MET A 140 15.85 12.96 15.83
CA MET A 140 15.24 12.35 14.64
C MET A 140 13.73 12.64 14.57
N SER A 141 13.00 12.49 15.67
CA SER A 141 11.55 12.75 15.74
C SER A 141 11.23 14.19 15.32
N MET A 142 12.04 15.15 15.76
CA MET A 142 11.88 16.56 15.40
C MET A 142 12.15 16.81 13.90
N VAL A 143 13.19 16.21 13.32
CA VAL A 143 13.48 16.32 11.87
C VAL A 143 12.34 15.71 11.06
N LEU A 144 11.81 14.56 11.49
CA LEU A 144 10.67 13.90 10.83
C LEU A 144 9.40 14.74 10.89
N ALA A 145 9.12 15.37 12.03
CA ALA A 145 7.96 16.25 12.19
C ALA A 145 8.05 17.47 11.25
N GLU A 146 9.21 18.14 11.21
CA GLU A 146 9.43 19.26 10.29
C GLU A 146 9.32 18.83 8.82
N PHE A 147 9.93 17.71 8.45
CA PHE A 147 9.85 17.17 7.09
C PHE A 147 8.40 16.93 6.68
N THR A 148 7.62 16.28 7.56
CA THR A 148 6.22 15.97 7.31
C THR A 148 5.39 17.25 7.16
N ALA A 149 5.56 18.22 8.06
CA ALA A 149 4.86 19.51 8.00
C ALA A 149 5.17 20.29 6.70
N ARG A 150 6.44 20.30 6.27
CA ARG A 150 6.85 20.91 4.99
C ARG A 150 6.26 20.18 3.79
N LEU A 151 6.22 18.85 3.84
CA LEU A 151 5.67 18.03 2.77
C LEU A 151 4.15 18.24 2.64
N ASP A 152 3.41 18.24 3.74
CA ASP A 152 1.97 18.47 3.76
C ASP A 152 1.62 19.85 3.18
N LYS A 153 2.32 20.89 3.61
CA LYS A 153 2.16 22.25 3.06
C LYS A 153 2.45 22.29 1.56
N ALA A 154 3.49 21.60 1.09
CA ALA A 154 3.82 21.55 -0.32
C ALA A 154 2.76 20.77 -1.14
N LEU A 155 2.21 19.69 -0.60
CA LEU A 155 1.13 18.93 -1.24
C LEU A 155 -0.17 19.74 -1.33
N GLU A 156 -0.51 20.51 -0.31
CA GLU A 156 -1.62 21.47 -0.35
C GLU A 156 -1.44 22.53 -1.43
N GLN A 157 -0.25 23.13 -1.52
CA GLN A 157 0.06 24.11 -2.57
C GLN A 157 -0.03 23.49 -3.96
N THR A 158 0.47 22.27 -4.12
CA THR A 158 0.40 21.52 -5.38
C THR A 158 -1.05 21.23 -5.76
N SER A 159 -1.87 20.80 -4.81
CA SER A 159 -3.31 20.54 -5.00
C SER A 159 -4.05 21.77 -5.52
N ARG A 160 -3.76 22.95 -4.95
CA ARG A 160 -4.36 24.23 -5.39
C ARG A 160 -3.92 24.65 -6.80
N ALA A 161 -2.71 24.28 -7.20
CA ALA A 161 -2.17 24.60 -8.53
C ALA A 161 -2.56 23.59 -9.61
N LEU A 162 -2.93 22.36 -9.22
CA LEU A 162 -3.18 21.23 -10.12
C LEU A 162 -4.23 21.52 -11.22
N PRO A 163 -5.37 22.19 -10.96
CA PRO A 163 -6.37 22.46 -11.99
C PRO A 163 -5.84 23.29 -13.17
N ARG A 164 -4.80 24.12 -12.97
CA ARG A 164 -4.17 24.90 -14.05
C ARG A 164 -3.28 24.05 -14.97
N LEU A 165 -2.94 22.84 -14.53
CA LEU A 165 -2.10 21.90 -15.26
C LEU A 165 -2.94 20.86 -16.00
N ASP A 166 -4.20 20.67 -15.60
CA ASP A 166 -5.13 19.69 -16.20
C ASP A 166 -5.58 20.09 -17.62
N ASP A 167 -5.23 21.31 -18.08
CA ASP A 167 -5.34 21.73 -19.47
C ASP A 167 -4.36 20.98 -20.42
N ASP A 168 -3.35 20.27 -19.88
CA ASP A 168 -2.45 19.41 -20.66
C ASP A 168 -2.97 17.96 -20.68
N ASP A 169 -3.72 17.62 -21.74
CA ASP A 169 -4.31 16.29 -22.01
C ASP A 169 -3.32 15.12 -21.88
N ARG A 170 -2.01 15.37 -21.97
CA ARG A 170 -0.96 14.33 -21.89
C ARG A 170 -0.69 13.86 -20.47
N LEU A 171 -0.91 14.71 -19.46
CA LEU A 171 -0.54 14.43 -18.07
C LEU A 171 -1.66 13.74 -17.29
N SER A 172 -2.92 14.11 -17.57
CA SER A 172 -4.10 13.57 -16.88
C SER A 172 -4.15 12.03 -16.83
N PRO A 173 -3.97 11.27 -17.94
CA PRO A 173 -4.01 9.80 -17.89
C PRO A 173 -2.84 9.19 -17.08
N ILE A 174 -1.67 9.84 -17.06
CA ILE A 174 -0.50 9.36 -16.32
C ILE A 174 -0.74 9.50 -14.81
N LEU A 175 -1.24 10.67 -14.38
CA LEU A 175 -1.53 10.94 -12.97
C LEU A 175 -2.67 10.04 -12.44
N ALA A 176 -3.71 9.82 -13.24
CA ALA A 176 -4.79 8.90 -12.92
C ALA A 176 -4.29 7.44 -12.78
N HIS A 177 -3.41 6.99 -13.68
CA HIS A 177 -2.85 5.63 -13.61
C HIS A 177 -1.94 5.43 -12.39
N LEU A 178 -1.09 6.41 -12.08
CA LEU A 178 -0.16 6.34 -10.94
C LEU A 178 -0.89 6.30 -9.60
N SER A 179 -1.91 7.15 -9.42
CA SER A 179 -2.73 7.18 -8.20
C SER A 179 -3.51 5.88 -8.02
N SER A 180 -4.05 5.32 -9.11
CA SER A 180 -4.75 4.02 -9.13
C SER A 180 -3.85 2.86 -8.71
N THR A 181 -2.64 2.77 -9.28
CA THR A 181 -1.68 1.67 -9.02
C THR A 181 -1.18 1.65 -7.58
N PHE A 182 -1.11 2.80 -6.92
CA PHE A 182 -0.66 2.90 -5.53
C PHE A 182 -1.65 2.30 -4.53
N LEU A 183 -2.95 2.30 -4.85
CA LEU A 183 -3.98 1.72 -3.97
C LEU A 183 -3.85 0.20 -3.87
N THR A 184 -3.36 -0.45 -4.93
CA THR A 184 -3.08 -1.88 -4.96
C THR A 184 -1.96 -2.14 -5.97
N PRO A 185 -0.74 -2.47 -5.54
CA PRO A 185 0.32 -2.83 -6.47
C PRO A 185 -0.16 -4.00 -7.32
N ALA A 186 -0.28 -3.80 -8.62
CA ALA A 186 -0.58 -4.88 -9.54
C ALA A 186 0.61 -5.84 -9.51
N SER A 187 0.45 -7.00 -8.88
CA SER A 187 1.32 -8.14 -9.14
C SER A 187 1.04 -8.59 -10.56
N THR A 188 1.70 -7.95 -11.54
CA THR A 188 1.87 -8.53 -12.86
C THR A 188 2.75 -9.75 -12.68
N ALA A 189 2.12 -10.90 -12.41
CA ALA A 189 2.80 -12.17 -12.58
C ALA A 189 3.29 -12.22 -14.04
N PRO A 190 4.58 -12.50 -14.29
CA PRO A 190 5.03 -12.78 -15.65
C PRO A 190 4.16 -13.92 -16.19
N SER A 191 3.68 -13.79 -17.41
CA SER A 191 2.72 -14.70 -18.07
C SER A 191 3.27 -16.11 -18.35
N SER A 192 4.30 -16.56 -17.62
CA SER A 192 5.07 -17.77 -17.92
C SER A 192 5.67 -18.42 -16.67
N MET A 193 4.88 -18.61 -15.60
CA MET A 193 5.33 -19.28 -14.37
C MET A 193 4.36 -20.36 -13.86
N VAL A 194 3.51 -20.94 -14.71
CA VAL A 194 2.76 -22.15 -14.34
C VAL A 194 3.43 -23.36 -14.98
N ALA A 195 4.38 -23.94 -14.24
CA ALA A 195 4.94 -25.25 -14.54
C ALA A 195 3.92 -26.33 -14.14
N GLY A 196 2.99 -26.66 -15.04
CA GLY A 196 2.02 -27.74 -14.86
C GLY A 196 0.77 -27.54 -15.72
N THR A 197 0.34 -28.59 -16.44
CA THR A 197 -0.92 -28.58 -17.19
C THR A 197 -2.09 -28.68 -16.21
N ILE A 198 -2.75 -27.56 -15.93
CA ILE A 198 -3.98 -27.53 -15.13
C ILE A 198 -5.13 -28.03 -16.01
N THR A 199 -5.87 -29.04 -15.52
CA THR A 199 -7.04 -29.63 -16.18
C THR A 199 -8.32 -29.37 -15.39
N ALA A 200 -9.48 -29.56 -16.02
CA ALA A 200 -10.79 -29.38 -15.37
C ALA A 200 -10.93 -30.19 -14.05
N ALA A 201 -10.42 -31.42 -14.04
CA ALA A 201 -10.49 -32.32 -12.89
C ALA A 201 -9.52 -31.94 -11.74
N SER A 202 -8.48 -31.15 -12.02
CA SER A 202 -7.51 -30.71 -11.01
C SER A 202 -8.00 -29.54 -10.17
N ILE A 203 -8.99 -28.77 -10.65
CA ILE A 203 -9.46 -27.54 -9.98
C ILE A 203 -9.94 -27.77 -8.54
N PRO A 204 -10.75 -28.80 -8.22
CA PRO A 204 -11.21 -29.03 -6.85
C PRO A 204 -10.07 -29.21 -5.83
N SER A 205 -8.99 -29.91 -6.20
CA SER A 205 -7.84 -30.10 -5.30
C SER A 205 -6.98 -28.84 -5.14
N LEU A 206 -7.10 -27.88 -6.06
CA LEU A 206 -6.42 -26.59 -6.00
C LEU A 206 -7.19 -25.52 -5.21
N LEU A 207 -8.49 -25.72 -4.94
CA LEU A 207 -9.32 -24.76 -4.20
C LEU A 207 -8.73 -24.30 -2.84
N PRO A 208 -8.07 -25.17 -2.04
CA PRO A 208 -7.42 -24.73 -0.80
C PRO A 208 -6.31 -23.70 -1.02
N ASN A 209 -5.64 -23.74 -2.18
CA ASN A 209 -4.53 -22.84 -2.52
C ASN A 209 -5.02 -21.53 -3.14
N PHE A 210 -6.30 -21.42 -3.47
CA PHE A 210 -6.85 -20.22 -4.09
C PHE A 210 -7.06 -19.10 -3.06
N PRO A 211 -6.89 -17.83 -3.47
CA PRO A 211 -7.28 -16.70 -2.63
C PRO A 211 -8.78 -16.79 -2.31
N LEU A 212 -9.18 -16.20 -1.19
CA LEU A 212 -10.52 -16.40 -0.63
C LEU A 212 -11.64 -16.01 -1.60
N CYS A 213 -11.44 -14.96 -2.39
CA CYS A 213 -12.37 -14.55 -3.44
C CYS A 213 -12.64 -15.63 -4.50
N MET A 214 -11.65 -16.47 -4.83
CA MET A 214 -11.78 -17.49 -5.88
C MET A 214 -12.19 -18.84 -5.32
N SER A 215 -11.73 -19.19 -4.12
CA SER A 215 -12.19 -20.41 -3.46
C SER A 215 -13.67 -20.37 -3.16
N THR A 216 -14.20 -19.22 -2.73
CA THR A 216 -15.62 -19.08 -2.44
C THR A 216 -16.44 -19.29 -3.70
N LEU A 217 -16.02 -18.74 -4.85
CA LEU A 217 -16.68 -18.98 -6.13
C LEU A 217 -16.67 -20.47 -6.53
N GLY A 218 -15.55 -21.16 -6.35
CA GLY A 218 -15.44 -22.60 -6.60
C GLY A 218 -16.36 -23.43 -5.70
N THR A 219 -16.38 -23.14 -4.40
CA THR A 219 -17.26 -23.82 -3.43
C THR A 219 -18.73 -23.52 -3.70
N THR A 220 -19.08 -22.27 -4.02
CA THR A 220 -20.45 -21.91 -4.40
C THR A 220 -20.86 -22.68 -5.65
N LEU A 221 -20.04 -22.72 -6.71
CA LEU A 221 -20.35 -23.50 -7.91
C LEU A 221 -20.55 -25.00 -7.61
N ALA A 222 -19.71 -25.59 -6.75
CA ALA A 222 -19.82 -27.00 -6.38
C ALA A 222 -21.09 -27.32 -5.58
N THR A 223 -21.61 -26.36 -4.80
CA THR A 223 -22.76 -26.55 -3.90
C THR A 223 -24.09 -26.16 -4.54
N THR A 224 -24.13 -25.07 -5.31
CA THR A 224 -25.37 -24.55 -5.92
C THR A 224 -25.55 -24.99 -7.36
N HIS A 225 -24.51 -25.56 -7.99
CA HIS A 225 -24.46 -25.86 -9.42
C HIS A 225 -24.79 -24.67 -10.32
N HIS A 226 -24.56 -23.44 -9.85
CA HIS A 226 -24.86 -22.22 -10.59
C HIS A 226 -24.06 -21.01 -10.08
N LEU A 227 -23.66 -20.11 -10.98
CA LEU A 227 -23.07 -18.82 -10.66
C LEU A 227 -23.69 -17.70 -11.52
N LYS A 228 -23.92 -16.53 -10.91
CA LYS A 228 -24.40 -15.33 -11.61
C LYS A 228 -23.31 -14.76 -12.56
N HIS A 229 -23.71 -13.83 -13.43
CA HIS A 229 -22.86 -13.33 -14.53
C HIS A 229 -21.45 -12.87 -14.10
N TYR A 230 -21.34 -11.93 -13.15
CA TYR A 230 -20.04 -11.40 -12.74
C TYR A 230 -19.19 -12.41 -11.96
N ALA A 231 -19.82 -13.31 -11.22
CA ALA A 231 -19.16 -14.46 -10.59
C ALA A 231 -18.56 -15.42 -11.62
N ARG A 232 -19.30 -15.76 -12.68
CA ARG A 232 -18.79 -16.54 -13.80
C ARG A 232 -17.59 -15.84 -14.46
N LEU A 233 -17.70 -14.54 -14.70
CA LEU A 233 -16.64 -13.77 -15.36
C LEU A 233 -15.37 -13.71 -14.51
N GLN A 234 -15.48 -13.30 -13.24
CA GLN A 234 -14.35 -13.22 -12.31
C GLN A 234 -13.62 -14.57 -12.19
N TYR A 235 -14.37 -15.67 -12.04
CA TYR A 235 -13.78 -16.99 -11.87
C TYR A 235 -13.20 -17.56 -13.17
N THR A 236 -13.87 -17.38 -14.31
CA THR A 236 -13.38 -17.83 -15.63
C THR A 236 -12.04 -17.17 -15.96
N LEU A 237 -11.93 -15.86 -15.74
CA LEU A 237 -10.71 -15.13 -16.05
C LEU A 237 -9.57 -15.50 -15.10
N PHE A 238 -9.87 -15.80 -13.83
CA PHE A 238 -8.89 -16.34 -12.89
C PHE A 238 -8.36 -17.70 -13.33
N LEU A 239 -9.25 -18.65 -13.65
CA LEU A 239 -8.87 -20.00 -14.12
C LEU A 239 -8.06 -19.95 -15.43
N LYS A 240 -8.44 -19.06 -16.36
CA LYS A 240 -7.66 -18.78 -17.57
C LYS A 240 -6.26 -18.26 -17.23
N GLY A 241 -6.16 -17.32 -16.28
CA GLY A 241 -4.89 -16.77 -15.80
C GLY A 241 -3.99 -17.81 -15.12
N LEU A 242 -4.59 -18.82 -14.49
CA LEU A 242 -3.88 -19.99 -13.97
C LEU A 242 -3.37 -20.92 -15.08
N GLY A 243 -3.81 -20.76 -16.33
CA GLY A 243 -3.38 -21.60 -17.45
C GLY A 243 -4.36 -22.72 -17.82
N LEU A 244 -5.60 -22.69 -17.32
CA LEU A 244 -6.64 -23.62 -17.77
C LEU A 244 -6.93 -23.42 -19.26
N SER A 245 -6.91 -24.49 -20.05
CA SER A 245 -7.21 -24.41 -21.48
C SER A 245 -8.68 -24.06 -21.74
N LEU A 246 -9.01 -23.54 -22.92
CA LEU A 246 -10.41 -23.30 -23.29
C LEU A 246 -11.24 -24.59 -23.26
N ALA A 247 -10.66 -25.71 -23.72
CA ALA A 247 -11.33 -27.01 -23.73
C ALA A 247 -11.64 -27.48 -22.30
N ASP A 248 -10.66 -27.41 -21.40
CA ASP A 248 -10.84 -27.74 -19.98
C ASP A 248 -11.81 -26.78 -19.30
N SER A 249 -11.79 -25.49 -19.65
CA SER A 249 -12.72 -24.51 -19.09
C SER A 249 -14.17 -24.82 -19.46
N LEU A 250 -14.43 -25.18 -20.73
CA LEU A 250 -15.75 -25.61 -21.17
C LEU A 250 -16.19 -26.88 -20.45
N GLN A 251 -15.30 -27.86 -20.29
CA GLN A 251 -15.57 -29.09 -19.55
C GLN A 251 -15.89 -28.80 -18.08
N TYR A 252 -15.10 -27.96 -17.42
CA TYR A 252 -15.28 -27.57 -16.03
C TYR A 252 -16.64 -26.89 -15.82
N TRP A 253 -16.95 -25.85 -16.61
CA TRP A 253 -18.23 -25.14 -16.50
C TRP A 253 -19.42 -26.04 -16.83
N ARG A 254 -19.29 -26.91 -17.82
CA ARG A 254 -20.35 -27.88 -18.14
C ARG A 254 -20.62 -28.82 -16.97
N SER A 255 -19.56 -29.35 -16.35
CA SER A 255 -19.67 -30.24 -15.19
C SER A 255 -20.24 -29.54 -13.95
N GLY A 256 -19.88 -28.26 -13.74
CA GLY A 256 -20.36 -27.47 -12.60
C GLY A 256 -21.84 -27.09 -12.71
N PHE A 257 -22.34 -26.86 -13.93
CA PHE A 257 -23.76 -26.62 -14.21
C PHE A 257 -24.52 -27.92 -14.51
N SER A 258 -24.41 -28.90 -13.60
CA SER A 258 -25.02 -30.23 -13.74
C SER A 258 -26.54 -30.19 -13.91
N ALA A 259 -27.21 -29.20 -13.31
CA ALA A 259 -28.66 -28.98 -13.41
C ALA A 259 -29.11 -28.30 -14.72
N VAL A 260 -28.17 -27.83 -15.56
CA VAL A 260 -28.46 -27.16 -16.83
C VAL A 260 -28.34 -28.16 -17.98
N THR A 261 -29.31 -28.13 -18.90
CA THR A 261 -29.29 -29.00 -20.09
C THR A 261 -28.16 -28.60 -21.05
N ASP A 262 -27.71 -29.55 -21.89
CA ASP A 262 -26.68 -29.28 -22.89
C ASP A 262 -27.07 -28.16 -23.86
N ASP A 263 -28.34 -28.12 -24.27
CA ASP A 263 -28.85 -27.11 -25.20
C ASP A 263 -28.82 -25.71 -24.55
N THR A 264 -29.30 -25.58 -23.32
CA THR A 264 -29.23 -24.32 -22.56
C THR A 264 -27.78 -23.89 -22.32
N PHE A 265 -26.89 -24.82 -21.96
CA PHE A 265 -25.47 -24.52 -21.75
C PHE A 265 -24.82 -23.96 -23.04
N ASN A 266 -25.08 -24.61 -24.17
CA ASN A 266 -24.53 -24.22 -25.46
C ASN A 266 -25.05 -22.85 -25.92
N LYS A 267 -26.32 -22.54 -25.67
CA LYS A 267 -26.94 -21.26 -26.05
C LYS A 267 -26.52 -20.11 -25.17
N GLU A 268 -26.52 -20.29 -23.85
CA GLU A 268 -26.41 -19.16 -22.89
C GLU A 268 -25.01 -18.98 -22.29
N TYR A 269 -24.18 -20.03 -22.23
CA TYR A 269 -22.93 -20.02 -21.45
C TYR A 269 -21.69 -20.18 -22.32
N ARG A 270 -21.73 -21.09 -23.31
CA ARG A 270 -20.58 -21.45 -24.15
C ARG A 270 -19.99 -20.25 -24.89
N TYR A 271 -20.84 -19.37 -25.42
CA TYR A 271 -20.39 -18.16 -26.11
C TYR A 271 -19.58 -17.24 -25.19
N ASN A 272 -20.08 -16.99 -23.97
CA ASN A 272 -19.41 -16.10 -23.00
C ASN A 272 -18.04 -16.64 -22.57
N ILE A 273 -17.92 -17.97 -22.37
CA ILE A 273 -16.65 -18.61 -22.05
C ILE A 273 -15.67 -18.43 -23.22
N ARG A 274 -16.07 -18.73 -24.46
CA ARG A 274 -15.22 -18.53 -25.65
C ARG A 274 -14.78 -17.08 -25.82
N HIS A 275 -15.69 -16.14 -25.61
CA HIS A 275 -15.40 -14.72 -25.66
C HIS A 275 -14.38 -14.30 -24.59
N ALA A 276 -14.45 -14.87 -23.38
CA ALA A 276 -13.45 -14.63 -22.32
C ALA A 276 -12.03 -15.08 -22.73
N TYR A 277 -11.92 -16.17 -23.50
CA TYR A 277 -10.66 -16.68 -24.06
C TYR A 277 -10.24 -15.98 -25.36
N GLY A 278 -11.09 -15.14 -25.96
CA GLY A 278 -10.80 -14.49 -27.24
C GLY A 278 -10.98 -15.39 -28.46
N ASP A 279 -11.58 -16.58 -28.30
CA ASP A 279 -11.89 -17.52 -29.37
C ASP A 279 -12.96 -16.98 -30.34
N VAL A 280 -13.81 -16.07 -29.84
CA VAL A 280 -14.86 -15.38 -30.62
C VAL A 280 -14.91 -13.91 -30.23
N GLY A 281 -15.33 -13.03 -31.16
CA GLY A 281 -15.61 -11.62 -30.89
C GLY A 281 -14.39 -10.71 -30.62
N GLY A 282 -13.16 -11.20 -30.84
CA GLY A 282 -11.96 -10.39 -30.74
C GLY A 282 -11.66 -9.66 -32.06
N ASP A 283 -11.55 -8.33 -32.03
CA ASP A 283 -10.86 -7.59 -33.09
C ASP A 283 -9.39 -8.02 -33.09
N GLY A 284 -8.92 -8.59 -34.21
CA GLY A 284 -7.58 -9.15 -34.39
C GLY A 284 -6.41 -8.19 -34.11
N ASN A 285 -6.69 -6.91 -33.84
CA ASN A 285 -5.71 -5.87 -33.57
C ASN A 285 -5.70 -5.34 -32.11
N ARG A 286 -6.63 -5.76 -31.22
CA ARG A 286 -6.70 -5.25 -29.82
C ARG A 286 -6.96 -6.29 -28.73
N ARG A 287 -7.54 -7.46 -29.05
CA ARG A 287 -7.94 -8.47 -28.04
C ARG A 287 -7.62 -9.90 -28.46
N GLY A 288 -6.49 -10.11 -29.15
CA GLY A 288 -6.08 -11.42 -29.68
C GLY A 288 -5.95 -12.55 -28.64
N GLY A 289 -5.94 -12.24 -27.34
CA GLY A 289 -5.94 -13.22 -26.25
C GLY A 289 -7.18 -13.18 -25.34
N GLY A 290 -8.26 -12.48 -25.67
CA GLY A 290 -9.45 -12.32 -24.82
C GLY A 290 -9.26 -11.36 -23.63
N TYR A 291 -10.15 -11.40 -22.63
CA TYR A 291 -10.04 -10.54 -21.44
C TYR A 291 -8.90 -10.97 -20.50
N SER A 292 -8.25 -10.01 -19.84
CA SER A 292 -7.26 -10.27 -18.79
C SER A 292 -7.92 -10.70 -17.48
N PRO A 293 -7.25 -11.51 -16.65
CA PRO A 293 -7.66 -11.77 -15.27
C PRO A 293 -7.88 -10.46 -14.50
N PHE A 294 -8.93 -10.41 -13.67
CA PHE A 294 -9.19 -9.24 -12.84
C PHE A 294 -8.09 -9.05 -11.80
N SER A 295 -7.61 -7.82 -11.65
CA SER A 295 -6.75 -7.44 -10.53
C SER A 295 -7.56 -7.40 -9.23
N CYS A 296 -6.87 -7.49 -8.08
CA CYS A 296 -7.51 -7.28 -6.79
C CYS A 296 -8.24 -5.92 -6.75
N GLN A 297 -7.66 -4.88 -7.34
CA GLN A 297 -8.30 -3.57 -7.45
C GLN A 297 -9.67 -3.65 -8.11
N LYS A 298 -9.71 -4.26 -9.30
CA LYS A 298 -10.92 -4.41 -10.08
C LYS A 298 -11.98 -5.20 -9.30
N ILE A 299 -11.58 -6.28 -8.64
CA ILE A 299 -12.47 -7.08 -7.78
C ILE A 299 -12.98 -6.25 -6.58
N LEU A 300 -12.19 -5.33 -6.04
CA LEU A 300 -12.56 -4.49 -4.90
C LEU A 300 -13.50 -3.33 -5.29
N THR A 301 -13.29 -2.73 -6.46
CA THR A 301 -13.89 -1.44 -6.82
C THR A 301 -14.94 -1.51 -7.92
N GLU A 302 -14.82 -2.44 -8.87
CA GLU A 302 -15.77 -2.58 -9.99
C GLU A 302 -16.84 -3.62 -9.65
N HIS A 303 -18.10 -3.34 -10.01
CA HIS A 303 -19.25 -4.24 -9.86
C HIS A 303 -19.40 -4.86 -8.46
N PRO A 304 -19.68 -4.07 -7.41
CA PRO A 304 -19.88 -4.62 -6.07
C PRO A 304 -21.03 -5.66 -6.06
N PRO A 305 -20.89 -6.77 -5.31
CA PRO A 305 -21.88 -7.83 -5.31
C PRO A 305 -23.19 -7.37 -4.64
N GLY A 306 -24.32 -7.67 -5.29
CA GLY A 306 -25.65 -7.52 -4.73
C GLY A 306 -26.14 -8.78 -3.99
N PRO A 307 -27.41 -8.79 -3.52
CA PRO A 307 -28.00 -9.95 -2.85
C PRO A 307 -27.92 -11.23 -3.69
N GLY A 308 -27.38 -12.29 -3.09
CA GLY A 308 -27.18 -13.59 -3.75
C GLY A 308 -26.12 -13.61 -4.84
N GLU A 309 -25.25 -12.61 -4.92
CA GLU A 309 -24.04 -12.62 -5.76
C GLU A 309 -22.82 -13.01 -4.92
N ALA A 310 -22.01 -13.93 -5.43
CA ALA A 310 -20.87 -14.50 -4.71
C ALA A 310 -19.50 -13.93 -5.16
N HIS A 311 -19.48 -12.99 -6.12
CA HIS A 311 -18.26 -12.38 -6.63
C HIS A 311 -17.76 -11.23 -5.75
N GLY A 312 -16.65 -10.62 -6.12
CA GLY A 312 -15.99 -9.59 -5.32
C GLY A 312 -14.93 -10.15 -4.38
N CYS A 313 -14.52 -9.33 -3.42
CA CYS A 313 -13.51 -9.66 -2.43
C CYS A 313 -14.19 -9.88 -1.07
N PRO A 314 -14.14 -11.09 -0.49
CA PRO A 314 -14.74 -11.38 0.80
C PRO A 314 -14.26 -10.44 1.91
N TYR A 315 -12.99 -10.05 1.90
CA TYR A 315 -12.42 -9.10 2.89
C TYR A 315 -13.01 -7.69 2.81
N ARG A 316 -13.67 -7.33 1.71
CA ARG A 316 -14.28 -6.00 1.51
C ARG A 316 -15.79 -6.05 1.57
N HIS A 317 -16.40 -7.09 1.00
CA HIS A 317 -17.83 -7.12 0.72
C HIS A 317 -18.62 -7.98 1.69
N TYR A 318 -18.00 -8.87 2.47
CA TYR A 318 -18.72 -9.65 3.47
C TYR A 318 -18.94 -8.84 4.74
N SER A 319 -20.05 -9.12 5.43
CA SER A 319 -20.20 -8.73 6.82
C SER A 319 -19.12 -9.42 7.66
N LEU A 320 -18.73 -8.82 8.78
CA LEU A 320 -17.73 -9.38 9.68
C LEU A 320 -18.09 -10.81 10.11
N GLU A 321 -19.36 -11.06 10.43
CA GLU A 321 -19.84 -12.39 10.81
C GLU A 321 -19.64 -13.43 9.69
N ASN A 322 -19.96 -13.08 8.44
CA ASN A 322 -19.77 -13.99 7.31
C ASN A 322 -18.29 -14.20 7.00
N LEU A 323 -17.46 -13.17 7.16
CA LEU A 323 -16.02 -13.27 6.98
C LEU A 323 -15.40 -14.20 8.04
N ASP A 324 -15.76 -14.03 9.31
CA ASP A 324 -15.27 -14.86 10.41
C ASP A 324 -15.60 -16.33 10.18
N ARG A 325 -16.84 -16.64 9.80
CA ARG A 325 -17.26 -18.01 9.46
C ARG A 325 -16.42 -18.63 8.34
N VAL A 326 -16.16 -17.87 7.28
CA VAL A 326 -15.44 -18.35 6.10
C VAL A 326 -13.93 -18.47 6.35
N VAL A 327 -13.36 -17.59 7.17
CA VAL A 327 -11.95 -17.66 7.58
C VAL A 327 -11.72 -18.81 8.56
N ALA A 328 -12.62 -19.02 9.52
CA ALA A 328 -12.58 -20.15 10.44
C ALA A 328 -12.66 -21.49 9.69
N ALA A 329 -13.53 -21.59 8.67
CA ALA A 329 -13.64 -22.78 7.82
C ALA A 329 -12.34 -23.14 7.06
N ARG A 330 -11.34 -22.24 7.02
CA ARG A 330 -10.01 -22.48 6.44
C ARG A 330 -8.94 -22.88 7.46
N GLY A 331 -9.32 -23.15 8.70
CA GLY A 331 -8.39 -23.57 9.76
C GLY A 331 -7.55 -22.43 10.33
N CYS A 332 -7.99 -21.18 10.16
CA CYS A 332 -7.41 -20.03 10.84
C CYS A 332 -8.02 -19.85 12.23
N ASP A 333 -7.91 -20.87 13.08
CA ASP A 333 -8.39 -20.81 14.46
C ASP A 333 -7.50 -19.85 15.27
N GLY A 334 -8.12 -18.87 15.93
CA GLY A 334 -7.40 -17.89 16.76
C GLY A 334 -7.01 -16.58 16.05
N TRP A 335 -7.65 -16.21 14.93
CA TRP A 335 -7.54 -14.84 14.40
C TRP A 335 -8.06 -13.83 15.44
N GLN A 336 -7.15 -13.26 16.21
CA GLN A 336 -7.43 -12.13 17.09
C GLN A 336 -7.36 -10.86 16.24
N ARG A 337 -8.45 -10.10 16.22
CA ARG A 337 -8.47 -8.76 15.63
C ARG A 337 -7.39 -7.93 16.33
N ALA A 338 -6.55 -7.25 15.53
CA ALA A 338 -5.90 -6.06 16.05
C ALA A 338 -7.03 -5.06 16.32
N GLU A 339 -7.38 -4.86 17.59
CA GLU A 339 -8.27 -3.78 17.97
C GLU A 339 -7.66 -2.49 17.42
N GLY A 340 -8.32 -1.93 16.40
CA GLY A 340 -7.97 -0.60 15.92
C GLY A 340 -8.23 0.32 17.09
N GLY A 341 -7.16 0.84 17.68
CA GLY A 341 -7.27 1.98 18.57
C GLY A 341 -7.90 3.12 17.78
N GLU A 342 -9.19 3.35 18.02
CA GLU A 342 -9.69 4.71 18.02
C GLU A 342 -9.01 5.39 19.22
N GLY A 343 -7.89 6.04 18.91
CA GLY A 343 -7.07 6.85 19.81
C GLY A 343 -6.49 7.99 19.01
#